data_AF-A0A2V5GZT2-F1
#
_entry.id   AF-A0A2V5GZT2-F1
#
_cell.length_a   1.000
_cell.length_b   1.000
_cell.length_c   1.000
_cell.angle_alpha   90.00
_cell.angle_beta   90.00
_cell.angle_gamma   90.00
#
_symmetry.space_group_name_H-M   'P 1'
#
loop_
_entity.id
_entity.type
_entity.pdbx_description
1 polymer ?
#
loop_
_entity_poly.entity_id
_entity_poly.type
_entity_poly.pdbx_seq_one_letter_code
_entity_poly.pdbx_strand_id
1 'polypeptide(L)'
;MGDSTDLDAKSTPNEALQARYLNNNSNNTPPIDASNPVLETIWRHKSIRHFLPSPLPDDALETLIASAQSASTASMLQTWSVVAVQDPSRKAAAAQLSGNQDFIRQAPLTLCELLALPPRVVALFGMAVGWPDLAAQAPDIKPRLPMQENVERYNASLGAFYDWHQMFGRHTWAKFVAGMLASGELDGRERIGQVLRDRGFGLQ
;
A
#
# COMPACT_ATOMS: atom_id res chain seq x y z
N MET A 1 9.85 -33.08 3.22
CA MET A 1 9.96 -32.77 4.66
C MET A 1 11.11 -31.79 4.82
N GLY A 2 10.81 -30.66 5.48
CA GLY A 2 11.66 -29.46 5.57
C GLY A 2 11.39 -28.47 4.45
N ASP A 3 11.11 -27.20 4.64
CA ASP A 3 10.80 -26.39 5.83
C ASP A 3 10.21 -25.10 5.24
N SER A 4 8.88 -25.06 5.08
CA SER A 4 8.18 -23.81 4.78
C SER A 4 8.07 -23.06 6.08
N THR A 5 9.03 -22.16 6.31
CA THR A 5 8.99 -21.15 7.37
C THR A 5 7.85 -20.18 7.09
N ASP A 6 6.62 -20.67 7.28
CA ASP A 6 5.41 -19.88 7.24
C ASP A 6 5.33 -19.07 8.55
N LEU A 7 6.15 -18.04 8.63
CA LEU A 7 6.11 -17.05 9.69
C LEU A 7 4.81 -16.20 9.59
N ASP A 8 4.07 -16.31 8.48
CA ASP A 8 2.77 -15.67 8.25
C ASP A 8 1.56 -16.54 8.71
N ALA A 9 1.78 -17.81 9.07
CA ALA A 9 0.75 -18.72 9.59
C ALA A 9 0.14 -18.31 10.94
N LYS A 10 0.61 -17.23 11.58
CA LYS A 10 0.36 -16.98 13.00
C LYS A 10 -0.91 -16.22 13.36
N SER A 11 -1.75 -15.81 12.41
CA SER A 11 -3.01 -15.14 12.75
C SER A 11 -4.20 -15.73 12.04
N THR A 12 -5.17 -16.35 12.71
CA THR A 12 -6.40 -16.80 12.04
C THR A 12 -7.08 -15.65 11.26
N PRO A 13 -7.92 -15.91 10.24
CA PRO A 13 -8.68 -14.84 9.54
C PRO A 13 -9.43 -13.91 10.51
N ASN A 14 -9.90 -14.47 11.62
CA ASN A 14 -10.50 -13.73 12.72
C ASN A 14 -9.49 -12.79 13.38
N GLU A 15 -8.29 -13.26 13.75
CA GLU A 15 -7.23 -12.42 14.32
C GLU A 15 -6.77 -11.30 13.38
N ALA A 16 -6.67 -11.56 12.07
CA ALA A 16 -6.29 -10.52 11.11
C ALA A 16 -7.34 -9.39 11.05
N LEU A 17 -8.62 -9.76 11.07
CA LEU A 17 -9.72 -8.80 11.11
C LEU A 17 -9.80 -8.06 12.46
N GLN A 18 -9.52 -8.76 13.56
CA GLN A 18 -9.46 -8.16 14.90
C GLN A 18 -8.31 -7.16 15.02
N ALA A 19 -7.13 -7.50 14.52
CA ALA A 19 -6.00 -6.56 14.47
C ALA A 19 -6.33 -5.33 13.60
N ARG A 20 -7.10 -5.50 12.52
CA ARG A 20 -7.53 -4.40 11.65
C ARG A 20 -8.47 -3.42 12.34
N TYR A 21 -9.43 -3.90 13.13
CA TYR A 21 -10.48 -3.08 13.73
C TYR A 21 -10.40 -2.94 15.26
N LEU A 22 -9.30 -3.40 15.87
CA LEU A 22 -8.97 -3.22 17.29
C LEU A 22 -10.04 -3.76 18.26
N ASN A 23 -10.82 -4.76 17.84
CA ASN A 23 -12.12 -5.03 18.44
C ASN A 23 -12.06 -6.13 19.51
N ASN A 24 -11.68 -5.75 20.74
CA ASN A 24 -11.84 -6.63 21.91
C ASN A 24 -13.31 -6.95 22.26
N ASN A 25 -14.31 -6.45 21.51
CA ASN A 25 -15.74 -6.74 21.69
C ASN A 25 -16.36 -7.23 20.36
N SER A 26 -16.85 -8.46 20.38
CA SER A 26 -17.34 -9.30 19.27
C SER A 26 -18.58 -8.80 18.51
N ASN A 27 -19.21 -7.70 18.92
CA ASN A 27 -20.57 -7.37 18.45
C ASN A 27 -20.64 -6.61 17.11
N ASN A 28 -19.50 -6.18 16.57
CA ASN A 28 -19.45 -5.37 15.34
C ASN A 28 -18.57 -5.96 14.22
N THR A 29 -18.10 -7.20 14.39
CA THR A 29 -17.38 -7.88 13.32
C THR A 29 -18.41 -8.55 12.40
N PRO A 30 -18.40 -8.28 11.07
CA PRO A 30 -19.33 -8.95 10.16
C PRO A 30 -19.16 -10.47 10.28
N PRO A 31 -20.22 -11.26 10.05
CA PRO A 31 -20.13 -12.72 10.10
C PRO A 31 -19.04 -13.18 9.13
N ILE A 32 -17.96 -13.73 9.68
CA ILE A 32 -16.79 -14.15 8.94
C ILE A 32 -17.01 -15.59 8.49
N ASP A 33 -17.02 -15.84 7.18
CA ASP A 33 -16.64 -17.15 6.69
C ASP A 33 -15.12 -17.26 6.73
N ALA A 34 -14.59 -17.83 7.80
CA ALA A 34 -13.16 -17.98 8.03
C ALA A 34 -12.51 -18.98 7.06
N SER A 35 -13.28 -19.61 6.16
CA SER A 35 -12.76 -20.54 5.15
C SER A 35 -12.49 -19.88 3.80
N ASN A 36 -12.84 -18.60 3.59
CA ASN A 36 -12.65 -17.92 2.30
C ASN A 36 -11.22 -17.34 2.17
N PRO A 37 -10.35 -17.93 1.31
CA PRO A 37 -8.94 -17.52 1.20
C PRO A 37 -8.76 -16.12 0.57
N VAL A 38 -9.73 -15.64 -0.21
CA VAL A 38 -9.69 -14.29 -0.80
C VAL A 38 -9.89 -13.24 0.30
N LEU A 39 -10.89 -13.44 1.17
CA LEU A 39 -11.15 -12.54 2.29
C LEU A 39 -9.98 -12.54 3.28
N GLU A 40 -9.42 -13.71 3.56
CA GLU A 40 -8.23 -13.85 4.40
C GLU A 40 -7.04 -13.05 3.83
N THR A 41 -6.77 -13.18 2.53
CA THR A 41 -5.69 -12.44 1.85
C THR A 41 -5.87 -10.93 2.01
N ILE A 42 -7.09 -10.42 1.83
CA ILE A 42 -7.41 -9.00 1.97
C ILE A 42 -7.22 -8.54 3.42
N TRP A 43 -7.73 -9.29 4.40
CA TRP A 43 -7.67 -8.89 5.81
C TRP A 43 -6.29 -8.97 6.42
N ARG A 44 -5.42 -9.85 5.90
CA ARG A 44 -4.02 -9.95 6.33
C ARG A 44 -3.10 -8.91 5.73
N HIS A 45 -3.56 -8.12 4.74
CA HIS A 45 -2.70 -7.16 4.03
C HIS A 45 -1.84 -6.28 4.95
N LYS A 46 -0.53 -6.25 4.68
CA LYS A 46 0.44 -5.34 5.27
C LYS A 46 1.29 -4.76 4.15
N SER A 47 1.62 -3.47 4.22
CA SER A 47 2.55 -2.87 3.27
C SER A 47 3.98 -3.27 3.62
N ILE A 48 4.61 -4.03 2.75
CA ILE A 48 6.00 -4.47 2.87
C ILE A 48 6.93 -3.37 2.34
N ARG A 49 8.02 -3.09 3.07
CA ARG A 49 9.06 -2.14 2.69
C ARG A 49 10.48 -2.70 2.86
N HIS A 50 10.61 -4.01 3.03
CA HIS A 50 11.89 -4.71 2.97
C HIS A 50 11.70 -6.00 2.18
N PHE A 51 12.51 -6.19 1.15
CA PHE A 51 12.35 -7.28 0.20
C PHE A 51 13.63 -8.11 0.12
N LEU A 52 13.47 -9.42 -0.04
CA LEU A 52 14.58 -10.32 -0.37
C LEU A 52 15.08 -10.02 -1.79
N PRO A 53 16.36 -10.26 -2.09
CA PRO A 53 16.93 -10.05 -3.43
C PRO A 53 16.47 -11.12 -4.44
N SER A 54 15.74 -12.14 -3.98
CA SER A 54 15.25 -13.24 -4.81
C SER A 54 14.36 -12.73 -5.96
N PRO A 55 14.55 -13.24 -7.19
CA PRO A 55 13.69 -12.86 -8.32
C PRO A 55 12.25 -13.37 -8.10
N LEU A 56 11.31 -12.69 -8.77
CA LEU A 56 9.94 -13.20 -8.90
C LEU A 56 9.91 -14.36 -9.93
N PRO A 57 8.88 -15.22 -9.89
CA PRO A 57 8.63 -16.20 -10.95
C PRO A 57 8.52 -15.55 -12.33
N ASP A 58 8.89 -16.29 -13.37
CA ASP A 58 8.91 -15.80 -14.76
C ASP A 58 7.54 -15.29 -15.25
N ASP A 59 6.44 -15.83 -14.71
CA ASP A 59 5.05 -15.50 -15.04
C ASP A 59 4.40 -14.50 -14.07
N ALA A 60 5.17 -13.96 -13.12
CA ALA A 60 4.63 -13.09 -12.08
C ALA A 60 4.04 -11.80 -12.67
N LEU A 61 4.70 -11.20 -13.66
CA LEU A 61 4.23 -9.97 -14.28
C LEU A 61 2.90 -10.20 -15.00
N GLU A 62 2.82 -11.25 -15.82
CA GLU A 62 1.64 -11.64 -16.58
C GLU A 62 0.47 -11.93 -15.65
N THR A 63 0.72 -12.66 -14.57
CA THR A 63 -0.28 -12.99 -13.55
C THR A 63 -0.83 -11.73 -12.87
N LEU A 64 0.05 -10.78 -12.51
CA LEU A 64 -0.35 -9.51 -11.90
C LEU A 64 -1.14 -8.64 -12.88
N ILE A 65 -0.71 -8.54 -14.14
CA ILE A 65 -1.39 -7.76 -15.16
C ILE A 65 -2.75 -8.35 -15.50
N ALA A 66 -2.86 -9.68 -15.66
CA ALA A 66 -4.14 -10.36 -15.91
C ALA A 66 -5.11 -10.13 -14.73
N SER A 67 -4.62 -10.18 -13.50
CA SER A 67 -5.42 -9.88 -12.30
C SER A 67 -5.91 -8.44 -12.29
N ALA A 68 -5.04 -7.48 -12.65
CA ALA A 68 -5.40 -6.06 -12.74
C ALA A 68 -6.40 -5.77 -13.89
N GLN A 69 -6.22 -6.38 -15.05
CA GLN A 69 -7.13 -6.27 -16.21
C GLN A 69 -8.51 -6.85 -15.95
N SER A 70 -8.63 -7.76 -14.99
CA SER A 70 -9.92 -8.35 -14.58
C SER A 70 -10.78 -7.40 -13.75
N ALA A 71 -10.25 -6.25 -13.30
CA ALA A 71 -11.02 -5.24 -12.60
C ALA A 71 -12.03 -4.55 -13.53
N SER A 72 -13.21 -4.20 -13.01
CA SER A 72 -14.21 -3.43 -13.76
C SER A 72 -13.65 -2.07 -14.19
N THR A 73 -13.99 -1.62 -15.40
CA THR A 73 -13.60 -0.29 -15.90
C THR A 73 -14.81 0.48 -16.40
N ALA A 74 -14.83 1.80 -16.13
CA ALA A 74 -15.93 2.66 -16.56
C ALA A 74 -16.08 2.62 -18.08
N SER A 75 -17.28 2.30 -18.56
CA SER A 75 -17.62 2.18 -19.98
C SER A 75 -16.65 1.30 -20.79
N MET A 76 -15.98 0.33 -20.14
CA MET A 76 -14.96 -0.53 -20.75
C MET A 76 -13.77 0.22 -21.39
N LEU A 77 -13.51 1.47 -20.98
CA LEU A 77 -12.49 2.32 -21.62
C LEU A 77 -11.06 1.87 -21.33
N GLN A 78 -10.83 1.08 -20.27
CA GLN A 78 -9.50 0.59 -19.88
C GLN A 78 -8.45 1.71 -19.77
N THR A 79 -8.81 2.84 -19.17
CA THR A 79 -7.97 4.06 -19.07
C THR A 79 -6.88 3.94 -18.00
N TRP A 80 -6.06 2.90 -18.09
CA TRP A 80 -4.89 2.71 -17.24
C TRP A 80 -3.75 2.09 -18.04
N SER A 81 -2.54 2.29 -17.57
CA SER A 81 -1.33 1.67 -18.10
C SER A 81 -0.38 1.35 -16.96
N VAL A 82 0.49 0.36 -17.15
CA VAL A 82 1.52 -0.02 -16.18
C VAL A 82 2.85 -0.11 -16.92
N VAL A 83 3.89 0.52 -16.37
CA VAL A 83 5.26 0.31 -16.81
C VAL A 83 5.96 -0.58 -15.78
N ALA A 84 6.37 -1.76 -16.22
CA ALA A 84 7.21 -2.65 -15.42
C ALA A 84 8.66 -2.17 -15.47
N VAL A 85 9.26 -1.91 -14.31
CA VAL A 85 10.63 -1.42 -14.15
C VAL A 85 11.42 -2.40 -13.31
N GLN A 86 12.37 -3.09 -13.95
CA GLN A 86 13.32 -3.99 -13.31
C GLN A 86 14.75 -3.45 -13.37
N ASP A 87 15.05 -2.58 -14.35
CA ASP A 87 16.37 -1.97 -14.52
C ASP A 87 16.83 -1.23 -13.25
N PRO A 88 17.99 -1.59 -12.67
CA PRO A 88 18.47 -1.00 -11.42
C PRO A 88 18.64 0.52 -11.47
N SER A 89 19.09 1.08 -12.60
CA SER A 89 19.30 2.52 -12.74
C SER A 89 17.97 3.30 -12.75
N ARG A 90 16.95 2.76 -13.43
CA ARG A 90 15.59 3.31 -13.45
C ARG A 90 14.90 3.19 -12.11
N LYS A 91 15.03 2.03 -11.42
CA LYS A 91 14.55 1.90 -10.03
C LYS A 91 15.24 2.91 -9.12
N ALA A 92 16.53 3.15 -9.34
CA ALA A 92 17.28 4.09 -8.54
C ALA A 92 16.81 5.55 -8.74
N ALA A 93 16.51 5.94 -9.97
CA ALA A 93 15.92 7.23 -10.28
C ALA A 93 14.49 7.37 -9.73
N ALA A 94 13.67 6.32 -9.86
CA ALA A 94 12.31 6.30 -9.30
C ALA A 94 12.31 6.48 -7.78
N ALA A 95 13.22 5.81 -7.08
CA ALA A 95 13.40 5.96 -5.64
C ALA A 95 13.78 7.39 -5.25
N GLN A 96 14.69 8.02 -5.98
CA GLN A 96 15.08 9.41 -5.74
C GLN A 96 13.91 10.39 -5.89
N LEU A 97 13.12 10.23 -6.97
CA LEU A 97 11.93 11.04 -7.22
C LEU A 97 10.82 10.79 -6.19
N SER A 98 10.84 9.64 -5.51
CA SER A 98 9.85 9.24 -4.52
C SER A 98 10.32 9.51 -3.08
N GLY A 99 11.13 10.54 -2.86
CA GLY A 99 11.62 10.89 -1.51
C GLY A 99 12.67 9.91 -0.96
N ASN A 100 13.50 9.34 -1.84
CA ASN A 100 14.55 8.37 -1.50
C ASN A 100 14.03 7.12 -0.75
N GLN A 101 12.87 6.60 -1.16
CA GLN A 101 12.30 5.39 -0.58
C GLN A 101 13.08 4.13 -1.03
N ASP A 102 13.96 3.61 -0.18
CA ASP A 102 14.90 2.53 -0.53
C ASP A 102 14.25 1.20 -0.91
N PHE A 103 13.05 0.91 -0.42
CA PHE A 103 12.32 -0.29 -0.78
C PHE A 103 12.01 -0.38 -2.28
N ILE A 104 11.99 0.75 -3.00
CA ILE A 104 11.86 0.80 -4.46
C ILE A 104 13.12 0.23 -5.15
N ARG A 105 14.31 0.46 -4.56
CA ARG A 105 15.58 -0.09 -5.06
C ARG A 105 15.66 -1.58 -4.81
N GLN A 106 15.20 -2.01 -3.62
CA GLN A 106 15.26 -3.39 -3.15
C GLN A 106 14.27 -4.30 -3.88
N ALA A 107 13.07 -3.82 -4.19
CA ALA A 107 12.06 -4.64 -4.84
C ALA A 107 12.53 -5.16 -6.20
N PRO A 108 12.39 -6.47 -6.49
CA PRO A 108 12.76 -7.05 -7.78
C PRO A 108 12.00 -6.40 -8.93
N LEU A 109 10.70 -6.13 -8.74
CA LEU A 109 9.83 -5.47 -9.71
C LEU A 109 9.23 -4.19 -9.12
N THR A 110 9.35 -3.08 -9.85
CA THR A 110 8.59 -1.86 -9.58
C THR A 110 7.61 -1.62 -10.72
N LEU A 111 6.32 -1.50 -10.42
CA LEU A 111 5.32 -1.03 -11.36
C LEU A 111 5.14 0.47 -11.14
N CYS A 112 5.46 1.28 -12.12
CA CYS A 112 5.28 2.73 -12.04
C CYS A 112 5.00 3.31 -13.43
N GLU A 113 4.92 4.63 -13.53
CA GLU A 113 4.92 5.33 -14.81
C GLU A 113 6.17 6.20 -14.89
N LEU A 114 7.28 5.66 -15.39
CA LEU A 114 8.57 6.36 -15.46
C LEU A 114 8.90 6.77 -16.90
N LEU A 115 9.03 8.09 -17.11
CA LEU A 115 9.65 8.84 -18.21
C LEU A 115 9.05 8.69 -19.63
N ALA A 116 8.90 9.84 -20.31
CA ALA A 116 8.35 10.03 -21.65
C ALA A 116 6.87 9.63 -21.83
N LEU A 117 6.04 9.86 -20.80
CA LEU A 117 4.59 9.70 -20.92
C LEU A 117 4.03 10.63 -22.02
N PRO A 118 3.18 10.10 -22.93
CA PRO A 118 2.57 10.93 -23.95
C PRO A 118 1.59 11.95 -23.34
N PRO A 119 1.16 12.97 -24.10
CA PRO A 119 0.07 13.86 -23.67
C PRO A 119 -1.15 13.06 -23.21
N ARG A 120 -1.85 13.58 -22.19
CA ARG A 120 -3.02 12.96 -21.53
C ARG A 120 -2.75 11.65 -20.79
N VAL A 121 -1.50 11.40 -20.39
CA VAL A 121 -1.14 10.34 -19.43
C VAL A 121 -0.46 10.96 -18.22
N VAL A 122 -0.80 10.51 -17.02
CA VAL A 122 -0.26 11.02 -15.75
C VAL A 122 -0.01 9.88 -14.77
N ALA A 123 1.18 9.89 -14.18
CA ALA A 123 1.57 8.93 -13.16
C ALA A 123 0.74 9.16 -11.90
N LEU A 124 0.02 8.13 -11.45
CA LEU A 124 -0.77 8.18 -10.22
C LEU A 124 0.02 7.71 -9.00
N PHE A 125 0.63 6.52 -9.09
CA PHE A 125 1.43 5.93 -8.03
C PHE A 125 2.41 4.89 -8.57
N GLY A 126 3.36 4.50 -7.73
CA GLY A 126 4.21 3.33 -7.94
C GLY A 126 3.86 2.20 -6.97
N MET A 127 4.15 0.96 -7.35
CA MET A 127 3.99 -0.23 -6.54
C MET A 127 5.26 -1.08 -6.60
N ALA A 128 5.85 -1.33 -5.43
CA ALA A 128 6.98 -2.24 -5.27
C ALA A 128 6.45 -3.68 -5.05
N VAL A 129 6.98 -4.64 -5.79
CA VAL A 129 6.57 -6.05 -5.75
C VAL A 129 7.81 -6.92 -5.56
N GLY A 130 7.76 -7.83 -4.59
CA GLY A 130 8.85 -8.71 -4.23
C GLY A 130 8.50 -9.65 -3.09
N TRP A 131 9.42 -10.58 -2.80
CA TRP A 131 9.32 -11.45 -1.64
C TRP A 131 9.64 -10.67 -0.36
N PRO A 132 8.77 -10.72 0.67
CA PRO A 132 9.02 -10.00 1.91
C PRO A 132 10.23 -10.57 2.65
N ASP A 133 11.08 -9.69 3.15
CA ASP A 133 12.12 -10.06 4.11
C ASP A 133 11.59 -9.84 5.53
N LEU A 134 10.85 -10.83 6.02
CA LEU A 134 10.22 -10.78 7.35
C LEU A 134 11.24 -10.86 8.49
N ALA A 135 12.45 -11.36 8.22
CA ALA A 135 13.53 -11.38 9.19
C ALA A 135 14.08 -9.96 9.44
N ALA A 136 14.21 -9.16 8.38
CA ALA A 136 14.60 -7.76 8.50
C ALA A 136 13.45 -6.84 8.93
N GLN A 137 12.23 -7.10 8.46
CA GLN A 137 11.05 -6.33 8.84
C GLN A 137 9.78 -7.20 8.80
N ALA A 138 9.26 -7.53 9.97
CA ALA A 138 7.92 -8.10 10.12
C ALA A 138 6.92 -7.00 10.48
N PRO A 139 6.22 -6.38 9.51
CA PRO A 139 5.24 -5.35 9.82
C PRO A 139 4.02 -5.96 10.52
N ASP A 140 3.37 -5.16 11.36
CA ASP A 140 2.07 -5.49 11.94
C ASP A 140 0.91 -5.04 11.06
N ILE A 141 -0.24 -5.67 11.27
CA ILE A 141 -1.51 -5.22 10.68
C ILE A 141 -1.83 -3.85 11.28
N LYS A 142 -1.64 -2.80 10.49
CA LYS A 142 -2.03 -1.45 10.91
C LYS A 142 -3.55 -1.41 11.17
N PRO A 143 -3.99 -0.85 12.30
CA PRO A 143 -5.41 -0.59 12.55
C PRO A 143 -6.06 0.33 11.51
N ARG A 144 -7.38 0.27 11.42
CA ARG A 144 -8.23 1.13 10.57
C ARG A 144 -9.35 1.74 11.40
N LEU A 145 -9.95 2.80 10.87
CA LEU A 145 -11.17 3.38 11.43
C LEU A 145 -12.22 2.27 11.62
N PRO A 146 -12.82 2.14 12.82
CA PRO A 146 -13.91 1.20 13.05
C PRO A 146 -15.11 1.48 12.14
N MET A 147 -15.87 0.44 11.81
CA MET A 147 -17.06 0.55 10.94
C MET A 147 -18.19 1.41 11.53
N GLN A 148 -18.21 1.60 12.85
CA GLN A 148 -19.10 2.54 13.53
C GLN A 148 -18.29 3.70 14.12
N GLU A 149 -18.82 4.91 13.98
CA GLU A 149 -18.10 6.14 14.27
C GLU A 149 -17.79 6.32 15.76
N ASN A 150 -16.50 6.25 16.10
CA ASN A 150 -15.96 6.84 17.32
C ASN A 150 -14.48 7.21 17.09
N VAL A 151 -14.26 8.41 16.54
CA VAL A 151 -12.92 8.93 16.21
C VAL A 151 -12.05 9.06 17.47
N GLU A 152 -12.64 9.33 18.63
CA GLU A 152 -11.90 9.42 19.91
C GLU A 152 -11.31 8.07 20.31
N ARG A 153 -12.12 7.00 20.28
CA ARG A 153 -11.67 5.63 20.53
C ARG A 153 -10.60 5.22 19.53
N TYR A 154 -10.79 5.53 18.25
CA TYR A 154 -9.79 5.24 17.23
C TYR A 154 -8.48 6.00 17.46
N ASN A 155 -8.54 7.27 17.84
CA ASN A 155 -7.37 8.07 18.19
C ASN A 155 -6.59 7.47 19.36
N ALA A 156 -7.28 7.00 20.41
CA ALA A 156 -6.64 6.35 21.55
C ALA A 156 -5.92 5.06 21.15
N SER A 157 -6.61 4.19 20.41
CA SER A 157 -6.02 2.90 20.00
C SER A 157 -4.88 3.07 18.99
N LEU A 158 -5.01 3.97 18.02
CA LEU A 158 -3.92 4.22 17.07
C LEU A 158 -2.76 4.99 17.71
N GLY A 159 -3.03 5.84 18.70
CA GLY A 159 -1.98 6.46 19.52
C GLY A 159 -1.14 5.41 20.23
N ALA A 160 -1.78 4.46 20.92
CA ALA A 160 -1.07 3.34 21.55
C ALA A 160 -0.25 2.49 20.55
N PHE A 161 -0.78 2.28 19.34
CA PHE A 161 -0.04 1.63 18.26
C PHE A 161 1.20 2.45 17.84
N TYR A 162 1.07 3.77 17.71
CA TYR A 162 2.20 4.65 17.38
C TYR A 162 3.28 4.63 18.46
N ASP A 163 2.89 4.67 19.73
CA ASP A 163 3.83 4.60 20.86
C ASP A 163 4.57 3.26 20.88
N TRP A 164 3.84 2.15 20.71
CA TRP A 164 4.41 0.80 20.64
C TRP A 164 5.44 0.66 19.51
N HIS A 165 5.14 1.23 18.34
CA HIS A 165 6.03 1.23 17.18
C HIS A 165 7.04 2.38 17.15
N GLN A 166 7.13 3.19 18.22
CA GLN A 166 8.04 4.32 18.32
C GLN A 166 7.93 5.28 17.12
N MET A 167 6.71 5.52 16.63
CA MET A 167 6.44 6.41 15.51
C MET A 167 6.47 7.87 15.98
N PHE A 168 7.67 8.38 16.27
CA PHE A 168 7.89 9.71 16.83
C PHE A 168 7.18 10.82 16.03
N GLY A 169 6.62 11.80 16.75
CA GLY A 169 5.83 12.90 16.18
C GLY A 169 4.39 12.52 15.82
N ARG A 170 3.97 11.25 16.02
CA ARG A 170 2.57 10.83 15.85
C ARG A 170 1.92 10.57 17.21
N HIS A 171 0.87 11.34 17.51
CA HIS A 171 0.13 11.20 18.76
C HIS A 171 -1.30 10.66 18.57
N THR A 172 -1.99 11.14 17.54
CA THR A 172 -3.34 10.66 17.19
C THR A 172 -3.46 10.69 15.68
N TRP A 173 -4.36 9.86 15.13
CA TRP A 173 -4.67 9.88 13.70
C TRP A 173 -5.18 11.26 13.27
N ALA A 174 -6.17 11.80 13.98
CA ALA A 174 -6.83 13.04 13.60
C ALA A 174 -5.87 14.23 13.57
N LYS A 175 -5.02 14.40 14.61
CA LYS A 175 -4.02 15.48 14.61
C LYS A 175 -2.98 15.31 13.51
N PHE A 176 -2.52 14.08 13.25
CA PHE A 176 -1.55 13.82 12.20
C PHE A 176 -2.12 14.17 10.81
N VAL A 177 -3.32 13.70 10.49
CA VAL A 177 -3.97 13.98 9.20
C VAL A 177 -4.32 15.46 9.07
N ALA A 178 -4.91 16.07 10.11
CA ALA A 178 -5.25 17.48 10.10
C ALA A 178 -4.00 18.37 9.93
N GLY A 179 -2.90 18.06 10.62
CA GLY A 179 -1.64 18.78 10.48
C GLY A 179 -1.07 18.69 9.06
N MET A 180 -1.09 17.50 8.46
CA MET A 180 -0.66 17.32 7.06
C MET A 180 -1.51 18.16 6.10
N LEU A 181 -2.84 18.12 6.25
CA LEU A 181 -3.75 18.89 5.38
C LEU A 181 -3.62 20.41 5.60
N ALA A 182 -3.43 20.85 6.84
CA ALA A 182 -3.32 22.27 7.18
C ALA A 182 -1.98 22.90 6.74
N SER A 183 -0.92 22.10 6.61
CA SER A 183 0.41 22.59 6.24
C SER A 183 0.47 23.22 4.84
N GLY A 184 -0.42 22.82 3.91
CA GLY A 184 -0.40 23.27 2.51
C GLY A 184 0.78 22.74 1.68
N GLU A 185 1.86 22.30 2.32
CA GLU A 185 3.03 21.66 1.71
C GLU A 185 2.77 20.16 1.57
N LEU A 186 2.41 19.71 0.37
CA LEU A 186 2.04 18.32 0.11
C LEU A 186 3.15 17.58 -0.65
N ASP A 187 4.41 17.88 -0.35
CA ASP A 187 5.60 17.33 -1.02
C ASP A 187 5.54 17.47 -2.56
N GLY A 188 5.15 18.65 -3.06
CA GLY A 188 5.03 18.93 -4.49
C GLY A 188 3.65 18.63 -5.08
N ARG A 189 2.77 17.93 -4.34
CA ARG A 189 1.42 17.57 -4.83
C ARG A 189 0.47 18.76 -4.91
N GLU A 190 0.77 19.86 -4.22
CA GLU A 190 0.04 21.13 -4.39
C GLU A 190 0.04 21.62 -5.84
N ARG A 191 1.00 21.15 -6.67
CA ARG A 191 1.12 21.46 -8.09
C ARG A 191 0.30 20.54 -9.01
N ILE A 192 -0.42 19.55 -8.50
CA ILE A 192 -1.07 18.51 -9.33
C ILE A 192 -2.04 19.10 -10.37
N GLY A 193 -2.77 20.16 -10.02
CA GLY A 193 -3.66 20.84 -10.97
C GLY A 193 -2.89 21.43 -12.17
N GLN A 194 -1.71 21.99 -11.94
CA GLN A 194 -0.85 22.48 -13.01
C GLN A 194 -0.29 21.33 -13.85
N VAL A 195 0.17 20.25 -13.20
CA VAL A 195 0.67 19.05 -13.90
C VAL A 195 -0.39 18.48 -14.84
N LEU A 196 -1.65 18.40 -14.40
CA LEU A 196 -2.74 17.90 -15.24
C LEU A 196 -3.00 18.83 -16.44
N ARG A 197 -3.01 20.16 -16.25
CA ARG A 197 -3.15 21.12 -17.36
C ARG A 197 -1.99 21.03 -18.36
N ASP A 198 -0.76 20.94 -17.87
CA ASP A 198 0.44 20.80 -18.71
C ASP A 198 0.44 19.50 -19.51
N ARG A 199 -0.24 18.45 -19.00
CA ARG A 199 -0.47 17.18 -19.71
C ARG A 199 -1.66 17.22 -20.67
N GLY A 200 -2.34 18.36 -20.81
CA GLY A 200 -3.44 18.53 -21.75
C GLY A 200 -4.79 18.02 -21.24
N PHE A 201 -4.95 17.87 -19.92
CA PHE A 201 -6.27 17.65 -19.32
C PHE A 201 -6.99 19.01 -19.21
N GLY A 202 -8.19 19.10 -19.80
CA GLY A 202 -9.01 20.32 -19.84
C GLY A 202 -9.73 20.60 -18.52
N LEU A 203 -8.98 20.84 -17.46
CA LEU A 203 -9.53 21.24 -16.16
C LEU A 203 -9.94 22.71 -16.21
N GLN A 204 -11.22 22.99 -15.93
CA GLN A 204 -11.76 24.34 -15.78
C GLN A 204 -11.45 24.92 -14.40
#